data_AF-A0A7S0H6Y8-F1
#
_entry.id   AF-A0A7S0H6Y8-F1
#
_cell.length_a   1.000
_cell.length_b   1.000
_cell.length_c   1.000
_cell.angle_alpha   90.00
_cell.angle_beta   90.00
_cell.angle_gamma   90.00
#
_symmetry.space_group_name_H-M   'P 1'
#
loop_
_entity.id
_entity.type
_entity.pdbx_description
1 polymer ?
#
loop_
_entity_poly.entity_id
_entity_poly.type
_entity_poly.pdbx_seq_one_letter_code
_entity_poly.pdbx_strand_id
1 'polypeptide(L)'
;PPSIPPPSRQKSDPLAMKKGTDSSVGLGFMAVEDGSKPDLGVLRAVGHQAWEVHLKKQGRSFFTENFMGQSKRETMCGKCGRTSIEFPTFQYLPLAPSQREDSARIVDLFSRLPVRHTISEWKCPLCGSVGSVKMVPLEEEKSDSSKVSHRAEKSTKKVKVSKRRHSKPNVKESVFKLPNILMVLIQRVVATSKGLAKNRTEIWVPLKGLDLSGLAETQGVPSNRHTASPIQRQPRASQPLQGPSQGPSEEPSQELPEPSKMPSKKPSQEPSQEPSQEPSQEPSQ
;
A
#
# COMPACT_ATOMS: atom_id res chain seq x y z
N PRO A 1 50.77 -5.44 -60.80
CA PRO A 1 50.48 -5.01 -59.41
C PRO A 1 50.17 -6.24 -58.56
N PRO A 2 50.93 -6.50 -57.48
CA PRO A 2 50.73 -7.72 -56.69
C PRO A 2 49.48 -7.61 -55.81
N SER A 3 48.67 -8.67 -55.83
CA SER A 3 47.43 -8.80 -55.05
C SER A 3 47.73 -8.91 -53.56
N ILE A 4 47.19 -7.98 -52.79
CA ILE A 4 47.25 -7.97 -51.33
C ILE A 4 46.29 -9.04 -50.79
N PRO A 5 46.74 -10.02 -49.99
CA PRO A 5 45.84 -10.98 -49.35
C PRO A 5 45.03 -10.30 -48.22
N PRO A 6 43.77 -10.73 -47.98
CA PRO A 6 42.93 -10.16 -46.93
C PRO A 6 43.44 -10.55 -45.53
N PRO A 7 43.19 -9.71 -44.51
CA PRO A 7 43.69 -9.92 -43.15
C PRO A 7 43.03 -11.14 -42.48
N SER A 8 43.86 -11.96 -41.85
CA SER A 8 43.46 -13.13 -41.08
C SER A 8 42.64 -12.73 -39.86
N ARG A 9 41.41 -13.24 -39.79
CA ARG A 9 40.45 -13.01 -38.69
C ARG A 9 40.89 -13.80 -37.46
N GLN A 10 41.64 -13.17 -36.55
CA GLN A 10 41.92 -13.72 -35.23
C GLN A 10 40.62 -13.80 -34.41
N LYS A 11 40.20 -15.02 -34.08
CA LYS A 11 39.16 -15.27 -33.08
C LYS A 11 39.77 -15.00 -31.71
N SER A 12 39.44 -13.85 -31.13
CA SER A 12 39.61 -13.61 -29.70
C SER A 12 38.41 -14.20 -28.97
N ASP A 13 38.67 -15.11 -28.04
CA ASP A 13 37.67 -15.64 -27.13
C ASP A 13 37.13 -14.52 -26.23
N PRO A 14 35.81 -14.32 -26.13
CA PRO A 14 35.25 -13.37 -25.19
C PRO A 14 35.35 -13.95 -23.77
N LEU A 15 36.32 -13.44 -23.00
CA LEU A 15 36.29 -13.50 -21.55
C LEU A 15 34.98 -12.91 -21.05
N ALA A 16 34.06 -13.80 -20.65
CA ALA A 16 32.78 -13.47 -20.06
C ALA A 16 32.99 -12.84 -18.68
N MET A 17 33.22 -11.52 -18.67
CA MET A 17 32.92 -10.70 -17.51
C MET A 17 31.40 -10.75 -17.29
N LYS A 18 30.97 -11.56 -16.32
CA LYS A 18 29.64 -11.46 -15.72
C LYS A 18 29.52 -10.11 -15.02
N LYS A 19 29.19 -9.05 -15.77
CA LYS A 19 28.54 -7.86 -15.24
C LYS A 19 27.14 -8.26 -14.80
N GLY A 20 27.04 -8.80 -13.59
CA GLY A 20 25.79 -8.93 -12.85
C GLY A 20 25.36 -7.57 -12.33
N THR A 21 25.11 -6.61 -13.21
CA THR A 21 24.34 -5.42 -12.89
C THR A 21 22.91 -5.73 -13.31
N ASP A 22 22.18 -6.42 -12.44
CA ASP A 22 20.72 -6.53 -12.55
C ASP A 22 20.15 -5.11 -12.45
N SER A 23 19.96 -4.44 -13.59
CA SER A 23 19.26 -3.16 -13.73
C SER A 23 17.74 -3.28 -13.48
N SER A 24 17.33 -4.15 -12.56
CA SER A 24 15.93 -4.31 -12.12
C SER A 24 15.48 -3.24 -11.11
N VAL A 25 16.33 -2.24 -10.83
CA VAL A 25 16.06 -1.11 -9.92
C VAL A 25 14.91 -0.19 -10.40
N GLY A 26 14.38 -0.40 -11.62
CA GLY A 26 13.35 0.45 -12.22
C GLY A 26 11.97 0.44 -11.56
N LEU A 27 11.68 -0.48 -10.64
CA LEU A 27 10.32 -0.67 -10.10
C LEU A 27 10.20 -0.61 -8.57
N GLY A 28 11.21 -0.08 -7.86
CA GLY A 28 11.14 0.01 -6.39
C GLY A 28 11.13 -1.36 -5.71
N PHE A 29 11.75 -2.34 -6.36
CA PHE A 29 11.85 -3.71 -5.91
C PHE A 29 13.24 -3.96 -5.31
N MET A 30 13.30 -4.49 -4.10
CA MET A 30 14.56 -4.92 -3.49
C MET A 30 14.47 -6.38 -3.06
N ALA A 31 15.42 -7.18 -3.54
CA ALA A 31 15.64 -8.53 -3.05
C ALA A 31 16.76 -8.53 -2.01
N VAL A 32 16.49 -9.12 -0.84
CA VAL A 32 17.49 -9.25 0.22
C VAL A 32 17.96 -10.70 0.27
N GLU A 33 19.27 -10.91 0.16
CA GLU A 33 19.87 -12.23 0.30
C GLU A 33 20.02 -12.60 1.79
N ASP A 34 19.83 -13.89 2.09
CA ASP A 34 20.22 -14.54 3.35
C ASP A 34 19.83 -13.85 4.65
N GLY A 35 18.54 -13.87 4.99
CA GLY A 35 17.98 -13.74 6.36
C GLY A 35 18.32 -12.45 7.14
N SER A 36 19.18 -11.62 6.60
CA SER A 36 19.70 -10.41 7.20
C SER A 36 18.67 -9.31 6.97
N LYS A 37 18.32 -8.59 8.04
CA LYS A 37 17.45 -7.43 7.89
C LYS A 37 18.21 -6.39 7.06
N PRO A 38 17.63 -5.85 5.98
CA PRO A 38 18.29 -4.82 5.19
C PRO A 38 18.55 -3.60 6.06
N ASP A 39 19.65 -2.89 5.74
CA ASP A 39 19.98 -1.62 6.39
C ASP A 39 18.81 -0.63 6.24
N LEU A 40 18.49 0.06 7.34
CA LEU A 40 17.34 0.97 7.39
C LEU A 40 17.54 2.19 6.47
N GLY A 41 18.79 2.65 6.30
CA GLY A 41 19.13 3.72 5.38
C GLY A 41 18.89 3.31 3.93
N VAL A 42 19.30 2.10 3.55
CA VAL A 42 19.03 1.52 2.22
C VAL A 42 17.53 1.38 1.98
N LEU A 43 16.78 0.83 2.93
CA LEU A 43 15.32 0.71 2.83
C LEU A 43 14.65 2.06 2.59
N ARG A 44 15.06 3.08 3.34
CA ARG A 44 14.53 4.44 3.20
C ARG A 44 14.82 5.00 1.81
N ALA A 45 16.05 4.85 1.32
CA ALA A 45 16.45 5.32 0.00
C ALA A 45 15.62 4.65 -1.13
N VAL A 46 15.43 3.33 -1.06
CA VAL A 46 14.62 2.58 -2.04
C VAL A 46 13.16 3.02 -2.00
N GLY A 47 12.58 3.20 -0.81
CA GLY A 47 11.21 3.68 -0.66
C GLY A 47 10.99 5.08 -1.25
N HIS A 48 11.91 6.01 -0.99
CA HIS A 48 11.88 7.35 -1.62
C HIS A 48 12.05 7.29 -3.14
N GLN A 49 12.95 6.45 -3.64
CA GLN A 49 13.11 6.26 -5.08
C GLN A 49 11.84 5.72 -5.72
N ALA A 50 11.18 4.74 -5.09
CA ALA A 50 9.91 4.21 -5.56
C ALA A 50 8.81 5.29 -5.57
N TRP A 51 8.81 6.20 -4.59
CA TRP A 51 7.91 7.34 -4.55
C TRP A 51 8.16 8.33 -5.70
N GLU A 52 9.41 8.68 -5.98
CA GLU A 52 9.75 9.58 -7.11
C GLU A 52 9.39 8.96 -8.46
N VAL A 53 9.58 7.64 -8.63
CA VAL A 53 9.13 6.92 -9.83
C VAL A 53 7.62 7.00 -9.97
N HIS A 54 6.88 6.84 -8.87
CA HIS A 54 5.43 7.00 -8.86
C HIS A 54 5.00 8.42 -9.27
N LEU A 55 5.63 9.47 -8.70
CA LEU A 55 5.35 10.86 -9.04
C LEU A 55 5.65 11.18 -10.51
N LYS A 56 6.73 10.63 -11.07
CA LYS A 56 7.05 10.77 -12.51
C LYS A 56 6.01 10.12 -13.41
N LYS A 57 5.43 8.99 -12.98
CA LYS A 57 4.46 8.24 -13.77
C LYS A 57 3.05 8.85 -13.71
N GLN A 58 2.58 9.23 -12.53
CA GLN A 58 1.23 9.76 -12.31
C GLN A 58 1.14 11.28 -12.46
N GLY A 59 2.29 11.97 -12.43
CA GLY A 59 2.34 13.42 -12.32
C GLY A 59 2.23 13.89 -10.87
N ARG A 60 2.73 15.11 -10.63
CA ARG A 60 2.52 15.80 -9.36
C ARG A 60 1.21 16.56 -9.44
N SER A 61 0.26 16.19 -8.61
CA SER A 61 -1.04 16.84 -8.49
C SER A 61 -1.34 17.12 -7.02
N PHE A 62 -2.25 18.05 -6.77
CA PHE A 62 -2.76 18.31 -5.41
C PHE A 62 -3.22 17.02 -4.72
N PHE A 63 -3.84 16.11 -5.48
CA PHE A 63 -4.33 14.84 -4.96
C PHE A 63 -3.18 13.90 -4.56
N THR A 64 -2.18 13.72 -5.44
CA THR A 64 -1.02 12.86 -5.19
C THR A 64 -0.19 13.36 -4.00
N GLU A 65 -0.10 14.68 -3.82
CA GLU A 65 0.66 15.27 -2.72
C GLU A 65 -0.07 15.17 -1.37
N ASN A 66 -1.40 15.24 -1.36
CA ASN A 66 -2.15 15.34 -0.11
C ASN A 66 -2.86 14.06 0.32
N PHE A 67 -3.30 13.20 -0.60
CA PHE A 67 -4.12 12.03 -0.28
C PHE A 67 -3.39 10.69 -0.48
N MET A 68 -2.23 10.69 -1.13
CA MET A 68 -1.51 9.45 -1.40
C MET A 68 -0.41 9.20 -0.36
N GLY A 69 -0.47 8.04 0.25
CA GLY A 69 0.59 7.48 1.09
C GLY A 69 1.34 6.36 0.38
N GLN A 70 2.30 5.78 1.09
CA GLN A 70 3.10 4.65 0.62
C GLN A 70 3.18 3.60 1.72
N SER A 71 2.89 2.34 1.38
CA SER A 71 3.13 1.21 2.25
C SER A 71 4.47 0.55 1.90
N LYS A 72 4.95 -0.30 2.81
CA LYS A 72 6.09 -1.19 2.61
C LYS A 72 5.60 -2.61 2.79
N ARG A 73 5.72 -3.40 1.73
CA ARG A 73 5.31 -4.81 1.68
C ARG A 73 6.54 -5.70 1.59
N GLU A 74 6.69 -6.58 2.56
CA GLU A 74 7.73 -7.60 2.62
C GLU A 74 7.09 -8.97 2.32
N THR A 75 7.58 -9.66 1.29
CA THR A 75 7.12 -11.00 0.90
C THR A 75 8.28 -11.98 0.97
N MET A 76 8.18 -12.98 1.85
CA MET A 76 9.19 -14.03 2.00
C MET A 76 8.78 -15.29 1.23
N CYS A 77 9.67 -15.78 0.36
CA CYS A 77 9.48 -17.04 -0.35
C CYS A 77 9.58 -18.23 0.61
N GLY A 78 8.53 -19.05 0.70
CA GLY A 78 8.61 -20.28 1.49
C GLY A 78 9.61 -21.32 0.95
N LYS A 79 9.90 -21.31 -0.36
CA LYS A 79 10.80 -22.29 -0.99
C LYS A 79 12.29 -21.93 -0.83
N CYS A 80 12.67 -20.70 -1.15
CA CYS A 80 14.09 -20.27 -1.11
C CYS A 80 14.42 -19.31 0.04
N GLY A 81 13.46 -18.91 0.87
CA GLY A 81 13.68 -18.01 2.01
C GLY A 81 13.94 -16.54 1.64
N ARG A 82 14.11 -16.20 0.35
CA ARG A 82 14.36 -14.82 -0.07
C ARG A 82 13.19 -13.92 0.28
N THR A 83 13.50 -12.74 0.81
CA THR A 83 12.53 -11.67 1.07
C THR A 83 12.59 -10.63 -0.05
N SER A 84 11.41 -10.29 -0.54
CA SER A 84 11.14 -9.28 -1.55
C SER A 84 10.48 -8.09 -0.87
N ILE A 85 10.95 -6.88 -1.14
CA ILE A 85 10.39 -5.66 -0.57
C ILE A 85 9.88 -4.76 -1.68
N GLU A 86 8.62 -4.33 -1.56
CA GLU A 86 7.92 -3.44 -2.48
C GLU A 86 7.37 -2.23 -1.71
N PHE A 87 7.19 -1.11 -2.40
CA PHE A 87 6.65 0.12 -1.81
C PHE A 87 5.40 0.63 -2.55
N PRO A 88 4.25 -0.07 -2.46
CA PRO A 88 3.04 0.34 -3.15
C PRO A 88 2.46 1.64 -2.58
N THR A 89 1.77 2.41 -3.42
CA THR A 89 1.04 3.60 -2.99
C THR A 89 -0.38 3.24 -2.56
N PHE A 90 -0.92 3.97 -1.59
CA PHE A 90 -2.33 3.85 -1.19
C PHE A 90 -2.99 5.22 -1.11
N GLN A 91 -4.32 5.27 -1.30
CA GLN A 91 -5.12 6.48 -1.13
C GLN A 91 -5.83 6.53 0.23
N TYR A 92 -6.19 5.36 0.76
CA TYR A 92 -6.88 5.23 2.04
C TYR A 92 -6.36 4.01 2.78
N LEU A 93 -6.51 4.01 4.11
CA LEU A 93 -6.19 2.87 4.96
C LEU A 93 -7.48 2.12 5.33
N PRO A 94 -7.66 0.86 4.87
CA PRO A 94 -8.80 0.05 5.25
C PRO A 94 -8.61 -0.50 6.67
N LEU A 95 -9.53 -0.18 7.58
CA LEU A 95 -9.56 -0.71 8.94
C LEU A 95 -10.75 -1.65 9.10
N ALA A 96 -10.47 -2.88 9.54
CA ALA A 96 -11.50 -3.88 9.83
C ALA A 96 -11.61 -4.07 11.35
N PRO A 97 -12.70 -3.60 11.99
CA PRO A 97 -12.91 -3.87 13.41
C PRO A 97 -13.09 -5.38 13.65
N SER A 98 -12.66 -5.85 14.82
CA SER A 98 -12.92 -7.22 15.26
C SER A 98 -14.42 -7.44 15.41
N GLN A 99 -14.93 -8.63 15.09
CA GLN A 99 -16.33 -8.98 15.34
C GLN A 99 -16.60 -9.35 16.80
N ARG A 100 -15.54 -9.56 17.60
CA ARG A 100 -15.65 -10.00 18.99
C ARG A 100 -15.66 -8.87 20.00
N GLU A 101 -15.41 -7.64 19.53
CA GLU A 101 -15.29 -6.46 20.38
C GLU A 101 -16.52 -5.58 20.20
N ASP A 102 -17.14 -5.17 21.31
CA ASP A 102 -18.25 -4.21 21.29
C ASP A 102 -17.77 -2.80 20.95
N SER A 103 -16.54 -2.47 21.37
CA SER A 103 -15.88 -1.20 21.06
C SER A 103 -14.40 -1.37 20.77
N ALA A 104 -13.84 -0.46 19.97
CA ALA A 104 -12.41 -0.40 19.66
C ALA A 104 -11.94 1.04 19.55
N ARG A 105 -10.68 1.32 19.93
CA ARG A 105 -10.06 2.62 19.64
C ARG A 105 -9.46 2.58 18.24
N ILE A 106 -9.55 3.68 17.50
CA ILE A 106 -9.01 3.72 16.13
C ILE A 106 -7.49 3.44 16.08
N VAL A 107 -6.75 3.82 17.11
CA VAL A 107 -5.30 3.57 17.23
C VAL A 107 -5.02 2.06 17.27
N ASP A 108 -5.83 1.29 18.00
CA ASP A 108 -5.67 -0.17 18.10
C ASP A 108 -5.94 -0.83 16.74
N LEU A 109 -6.88 -0.28 15.96
CA LEU A 109 -7.15 -0.75 14.60
C LEU A 109 -5.97 -0.46 13.67
N PHE A 110 -5.27 0.67 13.84
CA PHE A 110 -4.05 0.99 13.09
C PHE A 110 -2.91 0.03 13.42
N SER A 111 -2.73 -0.33 14.70
CA SER A 111 -1.72 -1.32 15.11
C SER A 111 -2.00 -2.71 14.53
N ARG A 112 -3.28 -3.01 14.26
CA ARG A 112 -3.71 -4.28 13.68
C ARG A 112 -3.72 -4.29 12.17
N LEU A 113 -3.50 -3.15 11.49
CA LEU A 113 -3.62 -3.00 10.04
C LEU A 113 -3.04 -4.20 9.30
N PRO A 114 -3.89 -5.16 8.89
CA PRO A 114 -3.46 -6.19 7.98
C PRO A 114 -3.68 -5.54 6.63
N VAL A 115 -2.63 -5.18 5.90
CA VAL A 115 -2.89 -4.71 4.54
C VAL A 115 -3.33 -5.91 3.72
N ARG A 116 -4.65 -6.05 3.61
CA ARG A 116 -5.35 -7.16 2.96
C ARG A 116 -5.28 -6.97 1.46
N HIS A 117 -4.10 -7.16 0.89
CA HIS A 117 -4.01 -7.44 -0.54
C HIS A 117 -4.02 -8.95 -0.73
N THR A 118 -5.14 -9.45 -1.25
CA THR A 118 -5.17 -10.78 -1.88
C THR A 118 -4.34 -10.70 -3.15
N ILE A 119 -3.04 -10.93 -3.03
CA ILE A 119 -2.22 -11.25 -4.18
C ILE A 119 -2.59 -12.69 -4.52
N SER A 120 -3.49 -12.87 -5.49
CA SER A 120 -3.99 -14.17 -5.89
C SER A 120 -2.85 -15.10 -6.29
N GLU A 121 -1.79 -14.55 -6.87
CA GLU A 121 -0.60 -15.29 -7.28
C GLU A 121 0.65 -14.43 -7.11
N TRP A 122 1.56 -14.85 -6.23
CA TRP A 122 2.90 -14.27 -6.14
C TRP A 122 3.91 -15.27 -6.71
N LYS A 123 4.71 -14.82 -7.68
CA LYS A 123 5.79 -15.62 -8.27
C LYS A 123 7.14 -15.15 -7.73
N CYS A 124 7.88 -16.06 -7.10
CA CYS A 124 9.21 -15.74 -6.60
C CYS A 124 10.13 -15.36 -7.78
N PRO A 125 10.75 -14.17 -7.77
CA PRO A 125 11.59 -13.73 -8.89
C PRO A 125 12.89 -14.52 -9.02
N LEU A 126 13.32 -15.23 -7.96
CA LEU A 126 14.48 -16.12 -8.03
C LEU A 126 14.14 -17.53 -8.49
N CYS A 127 13.38 -18.25 -7.68
CA CYS A 127 13.21 -19.68 -7.89
C CYS A 127 11.99 -20.03 -8.75
N GLY A 128 11.26 -19.01 -9.21
CA GLY A 128 10.07 -19.15 -10.06
C GLY A 128 8.87 -19.81 -9.39
N SER A 129 8.96 -20.18 -8.10
CA SER A 129 7.86 -20.83 -7.40
C SER A 129 6.66 -19.90 -7.31
N VAL A 130 5.50 -20.40 -7.73
CA VAL A 130 4.21 -19.72 -7.54
C VAL A 130 3.68 -20.12 -6.16
N GLY A 131 3.49 -19.13 -5.30
CA GLY A 131 2.83 -19.29 -4.02
C GLY A 131 1.45 -18.65 -4.08
N SER A 132 0.42 -19.39 -3.66
CA SER A 132 -0.83 -18.75 -3.27
C SER A 132 -0.64 -18.15 -1.88
N VAL A 133 -0.75 -16.83 -1.79
CA VAL A 133 -0.76 -16.14 -0.51
C VAL A 133 -2.15 -16.35 0.11
N LYS A 134 -2.32 -17.45 0.87
CA LYS A 134 -3.48 -17.54 1.76
C LYS A 134 -3.20 -16.59 2.92
N MET A 135 -3.90 -15.46 2.93
CA MET A 135 -3.95 -14.57 4.09
C MET A 135 -4.29 -15.42 5.31
N VAL A 136 -3.37 -15.50 6.25
CA VAL A 136 -3.71 -15.92 7.60
C VAL A 136 -4.41 -14.68 8.15
N PRO A 137 -5.71 -14.74 8.51
CA PRO A 137 -6.27 -13.72 9.40
C PRO A 137 -5.25 -13.54 10.53
N LEU A 138 -5.06 -12.32 11.03
CA LEU A 138 -4.30 -12.12 12.26
C LEU A 138 -5.09 -12.83 13.38
N GLU A 139 -5.07 -14.16 13.40
CA GLU A 139 -5.39 -14.99 14.53
C GLU A 139 -4.44 -14.45 15.57
N GLU A 140 -5.00 -13.86 16.63
CA GLU A 140 -4.25 -13.59 17.86
C GLU A 140 -3.32 -14.77 18.05
N GLU A 141 -2.00 -14.53 18.02
CA GLU A 141 -1.05 -15.52 18.48
C GLU A 141 -1.53 -15.86 19.89
N LYS A 142 -2.29 -16.96 20.00
CA LYS A 142 -2.62 -17.54 21.29
C LYS A 142 -1.27 -17.84 21.86
N SER A 143 -0.87 -17.03 22.83
CA SER A 143 0.29 -17.25 23.65
C SER A 143 0.10 -18.60 24.31
N ASP A 144 0.57 -19.66 23.63
CA ASP A 144 0.71 -21.01 24.18
C ASP A 144 1.86 -21.01 25.19
N SER A 145 1.73 -20.16 26.21
CA SER A 145 2.44 -20.27 27.46
C SER A 145 1.65 -21.21 28.35
N SER A 146 2.26 -22.37 28.65
CA SER A 146 1.97 -23.26 29.79
C SER A 146 1.09 -24.50 29.51
N LYS A 147 1.70 -25.55 28.97
CA LYS A 147 1.44 -26.93 29.43
C LYS A 147 2.67 -27.81 29.19
N VAL A 148 3.62 -27.73 30.12
CA VAL A 148 4.74 -28.68 30.23
C VAL A 148 4.20 -29.95 30.90
N SER A 149 3.95 -30.98 30.09
CA SER A 149 3.65 -32.33 30.57
C SER A 149 4.85 -33.23 30.28
N HIS A 150 5.62 -33.56 31.31
CA HIS A 150 6.70 -34.54 31.25
C HIS A 150 6.11 -35.95 31.11
N ARG A 151 6.26 -36.58 29.94
CA ARG A 151 6.14 -38.03 29.80
C ARG A 151 7.22 -38.53 28.86
N ALA A 152 8.15 -39.32 29.40
CA ALA A 152 9.24 -39.95 28.67
C ALA A 152 8.78 -41.31 28.14
N GLU A 153 8.69 -41.46 26.82
CA GLU A 153 8.60 -42.77 26.16
C GLU A 153 9.63 -42.86 25.04
N LYS A 154 10.51 -43.86 25.17
CA LYS A 154 11.47 -44.30 24.16
C LYS A 154 10.69 -44.97 23.02
N SER A 155 10.70 -44.37 21.83
CA SER A 155 10.15 -44.98 20.62
C SER A 155 11.08 -44.78 19.44
N THR A 156 11.56 -45.88 18.89
CA THR A 156 12.39 -45.99 17.69
C THR A 156 11.57 -45.60 16.45
N LYS A 157 11.75 -44.38 15.93
CA LYS A 157 11.01 -43.85 14.78
C LYS A 157 11.78 -44.03 13.47
N LYS A 158 11.21 -44.85 12.57
CA LYS A 158 11.52 -44.88 11.13
C LYS A 158 11.38 -43.46 10.56
N VAL A 159 12.44 -42.94 9.94
CA VAL A 159 12.46 -41.65 9.24
C VAL A 159 11.64 -41.77 7.96
N LYS A 160 10.33 -41.52 8.03
CA LYS A 160 9.53 -41.24 6.84
C LYS A 160 9.98 -39.88 6.30
N VAL A 161 10.61 -39.88 5.13
CA VAL A 161 10.90 -38.67 4.35
C VAL A 161 9.56 -38.00 4.03
N SER A 162 9.18 -37.05 4.89
CA SER A 162 7.96 -36.26 4.75
C SER A 162 8.09 -35.40 3.51
N LYS A 163 7.19 -35.59 2.55
CA LYS A 163 7.05 -34.78 1.35
C LYS A 163 6.92 -33.32 1.80
N ARG A 164 8.00 -32.53 1.67
CA ARG A 164 8.05 -31.12 2.10
C ARG A 164 6.93 -30.37 1.37
N ARG A 165 5.81 -30.16 2.06
CA ARG A 165 4.74 -29.30 1.58
C ARG A 165 5.35 -27.93 1.37
N HIS A 166 5.13 -27.33 0.20
CA HIS A 166 5.57 -25.97 -0.06
C HIS A 166 5.00 -25.06 1.02
N SER A 167 5.89 -24.46 1.82
CA SER A 167 5.49 -23.47 2.81
C SER A 167 4.92 -22.27 2.05
N LYS A 168 3.81 -21.74 2.57
CA LYS A 168 3.16 -20.57 2.00
C LYS A 168 4.09 -19.35 2.15
N PRO A 169 4.08 -18.41 1.21
CA PRO A 169 4.78 -17.15 1.38
C PRO A 169 4.24 -16.40 2.61
N ASN A 170 5.13 -15.77 3.36
CA ASN A 170 4.77 -14.88 4.47
C ASN A 170 4.79 -13.43 3.94
N VAL A 171 3.68 -12.71 4.10
CA VAL A 171 3.54 -11.31 3.66
C VAL A 171 3.31 -10.45 4.88
N LYS A 172 4.20 -9.46 5.06
CA LYS A 172 4.09 -8.42 6.08
C LYS A 172 3.94 -7.09 5.38
N GLU A 173 2.99 -6.27 5.80
CA GLU A 173 2.83 -4.93 5.24
C GLU A 173 2.74 -3.90 6.37
N SER A 174 3.33 -2.73 6.14
CA SER A 174 3.47 -1.64 7.11
C SER A 174 3.34 -0.30 6.39
N VAL A 175 3.04 0.77 7.12
CA VAL A 175 3.00 2.11 6.54
C VAL A 175 4.42 2.65 6.43
N PHE A 176 4.83 3.04 5.23
CA PHE A 176 6.13 3.65 5.01
C PHE A 176 6.04 5.18 5.09
N LYS A 177 5.04 5.76 4.41
CA LYS A 177 4.78 7.21 4.35
C LYS A 177 3.28 7.47 4.51
N LEU A 178 2.93 8.37 5.44
CA LEU A 178 1.56 8.87 5.58
C LEU A 178 1.30 10.06 4.63
N PRO A 179 0.08 10.18 4.08
CA PRO A 179 -0.35 11.37 3.37
C PRO A 179 -0.58 12.55 4.34
N ASN A 180 -0.63 13.77 3.81
CA ASN A 180 -1.00 14.96 4.60
C ASN A 180 -2.46 14.89 5.09
N ILE A 181 -3.34 14.34 4.24
CA ILE A 181 -4.75 14.13 4.52
C ILE A 181 -5.01 12.63 4.43
N LEU A 182 -5.14 11.99 5.58
CA LEU A 182 -5.38 10.55 5.65
C LEU A 182 -6.88 10.25 5.56
N MET A 183 -7.25 9.49 4.53
CA MET A 183 -8.57 8.87 4.43
C MET A 183 -8.55 7.49 5.09
N VAL A 184 -9.52 7.23 5.96
CA VAL A 184 -9.67 5.96 6.66
C VAL A 184 -10.98 5.31 6.26
N LEU A 185 -10.91 4.09 5.73
CA LEU A 185 -12.09 3.32 5.35
C LEU A 185 -12.40 2.27 6.41
N ILE A 186 -13.47 2.46 7.18
CA ILE A 186 -13.93 1.45 8.13
C ILE A 186 -14.73 0.35 7.40
N GLN A 187 -14.13 -0.83 7.27
CA GLN A 187 -14.74 -2.00 6.62
C GLN A 187 -15.75 -2.67 7.56
N ARG A 188 -16.97 -2.13 7.60
CA ARG A 188 -18.05 -2.68 8.44
C ARG A 188 -18.75 -3.89 7.80
N VAL A 189 -18.75 -4.03 6.49
CA VAL A 189 -19.44 -5.16 5.83
C VAL A 189 -18.49 -6.34 5.74
N VAL A 190 -18.88 -7.48 6.29
CA VAL A 190 -18.08 -8.71 6.28
C VAL A 190 -18.92 -9.84 5.68
N ALA A 191 -18.31 -10.64 4.79
CA ALA A 191 -18.92 -11.85 4.28
C ALA A 191 -18.88 -12.96 5.34
N THR A 192 -20.02 -13.61 5.55
CA THR A 192 -20.18 -14.75 6.46
C THR A 192 -20.73 -15.94 5.67
N SER A 193 -20.76 -17.13 6.26
CA SER A 193 -21.39 -18.30 5.64
C SER A 193 -22.89 -18.12 5.35
N LYS A 194 -23.56 -17.18 6.03
CA LYS A 194 -25.00 -16.89 5.87
C LYS A 194 -25.28 -15.67 4.97
N GLY A 195 -24.26 -15.10 4.33
CA GLY A 195 -24.37 -13.87 3.53
C GLY A 195 -23.58 -12.70 4.11
N LEU A 196 -23.95 -11.47 3.75
CA LEU A 196 -23.27 -10.26 4.22
C LEU A 196 -23.80 -9.82 5.59
N ALA A 197 -22.90 -9.53 6.51
CA ALA A 197 -23.23 -8.98 7.83
C ALA A 197 -22.54 -7.64 8.05
N LYS A 198 -23.21 -6.72 8.77
CA LYS A 198 -22.64 -5.44 9.17
C LYS A 198 -22.06 -5.55 10.57
N ASN A 199 -20.74 -5.36 10.70
CA ASN A 199 -20.06 -5.18 11.96
C ASN A 199 -20.48 -3.84 12.60
N ARG A 200 -21.12 -3.95 13.78
CA ARG A 200 -21.65 -2.83 14.56
C ARG A 200 -20.72 -2.35 15.67
N THR A 201 -19.50 -2.87 15.79
CA THR A 201 -18.49 -2.41 16.77
C THR A 201 -18.40 -0.88 16.78
N GLU A 202 -18.50 -0.30 17.96
CA GLU A 202 -18.31 1.13 18.17
C GLU A 202 -16.83 1.48 18.01
N ILE A 203 -16.53 2.54 17.28
CA ILE A 203 -15.13 2.93 17.03
C ILE A 203 -14.93 4.33 17.58
N TRP A 204 -14.07 4.41 18.59
CA TRP A 204 -13.69 5.66 19.21
C TRP A 204 -12.61 6.34 18.38
N VAL A 205 -12.95 7.49 17.82
CA VAL A 205 -12.06 8.33 17.01
C VAL A 205 -11.91 9.69 17.69
N PRO A 206 -10.69 10.09 18.10
CA PRO A 206 -10.48 11.42 18.65
C PRO A 206 -10.68 12.47 17.55
N LEU A 207 -11.43 13.54 17.85
CA LEU A 207 -11.65 14.65 16.91
C LEU A 207 -10.38 15.49 16.69
N LYS A 208 -9.45 15.48 17.67
CA LYS A 208 -8.17 16.19 17.65
C LYS A 208 -7.11 15.36 18.34
N GLY A 209 -5.84 15.55 17.95
CA GLY A 209 -4.70 14.89 18.61
C GLY A 209 -4.57 13.40 18.30
N LEU A 210 -5.01 12.94 17.13
CA LEU A 210 -4.69 11.60 16.65
C LEU A 210 -3.22 11.55 16.25
N ASP A 211 -2.40 10.86 17.03
CA ASP A 211 -0.98 10.64 16.73
C ASP A 211 -0.78 9.30 16.03
N LEU A 212 -0.22 9.34 14.82
CA LEU A 212 0.13 8.18 14.00
C LEU A 212 1.64 8.11 13.71
N SER A 213 2.46 8.88 14.45
CA SER A 213 3.91 8.91 14.28
C SER A 213 4.54 7.52 14.46
N GLY A 214 4.02 6.72 15.40
CA GLY A 214 4.46 5.33 15.63
C GLY A 214 4.08 4.34 14.54
N LEU A 215 3.24 4.72 13.56
CA LEU A 215 2.80 3.84 12.49
C LEU A 215 3.75 3.86 11.27
N ALA A 216 4.40 4.99 11.01
CA ALA A 216 5.19 5.20 9.80
C ALA A 216 6.71 5.00 10.05
N GLU A 217 7.34 4.11 9.30
CA GLU A 217 8.78 3.81 9.46
C GLU A 217 9.72 5.00 9.14
N THR A 218 9.26 6.01 8.39
CA THR A 218 10.13 7.08 7.86
C THR A 218 10.35 8.29 8.78
N GLN A 219 9.61 8.45 9.89
CA GLN A 219 9.59 9.73 10.62
C GLN A 219 10.86 10.08 11.43
N GLY A 220 11.91 9.26 11.38
CA GLY A 220 13.18 9.53 12.06
C GLY A 220 14.09 10.58 11.39
N VAL A 221 13.74 11.10 10.21
CA VAL A 221 14.43 12.28 9.66
C VAL A 221 13.49 13.46 9.82
N PRO A 222 13.91 14.57 10.45
CA PRO A 222 13.14 15.79 10.39
C PRO A 222 12.93 16.08 8.92
N SER A 223 11.68 15.94 8.46
CA SER A 223 11.26 16.46 7.17
C SER A 223 11.75 17.89 7.20
N ASN A 224 12.79 18.17 6.42
CA ASN A 224 13.31 19.49 6.20
C ASN A 224 12.17 20.16 5.48
N ARG A 225 11.17 20.60 6.27
CA ARG A 225 10.02 21.32 5.81
C ARG A 225 10.66 22.37 4.97
N HIS A 226 10.33 22.35 3.68
CA HIS A 226 10.33 23.56 2.92
C HIS A 226 9.68 24.57 3.85
N THR A 227 10.52 25.40 4.48
CA THR A 227 10.24 26.79 4.67
C THR A 227 9.72 27.16 3.31
N ALA A 228 8.40 27.11 3.15
CA ALA A 228 7.75 28.00 2.23
C ALA A 228 8.35 29.33 2.66
N SER A 229 9.34 29.79 1.91
CA SER A 229 9.91 31.10 2.13
C SER A 229 8.68 31.98 2.31
N PRO A 230 8.59 32.75 3.40
CA PRO A 230 7.53 33.74 3.46
C PRO A 230 7.61 34.45 2.12
N ILE A 231 6.49 34.55 1.41
CA ILE A 231 6.38 35.49 0.30
C ILE A 231 6.68 36.82 0.97
N GLN A 232 7.95 37.19 0.94
CA GLN A 232 8.47 38.44 1.42
C GLN A 232 7.94 39.41 0.39
N ARG A 233 6.71 39.89 0.64
CA ARG A 233 6.22 41.12 0.02
C ARG A 233 7.33 42.12 0.30
N GLN A 234 8.13 42.41 -0.73
CA GLN A 234 9.09 43.49 -0.65
C GLN A 234 8.31 44.73 -0.19
N PRO A 235 8.77 45.44 0.84
CA PRO A 235 8.30 46.79 1.07
C PRO A 235 8.68 47.59 -0.17
N ARG A 236 7.69 47.92 -1.00
CA ARG A 236 7.86 48.89 -2.08
C ARG A 236 8.34 50.17 -1.43
N ALA A 237 9.49 50.64 -1.91
CA ALA A 237 10.11 51.88 -1.52
C ALA A 237 9.08 53.02 -1.52
N SER A 238 9.15 53.80 -0.46
CA SER A 238 8.44 55.05 -0.22
C SER A 238 8.56 55.98 -1.43
N GLN A 239 7.48 56.15 -2.19
CA GLN A 239 7.30 57.34 -3.01
C GLN A 239 6.37 58.31 -2.27
N PRO A 240 6.71 59.60 -2.19
CA PRO A 240 5.80 60.61 -1.64
C PRO A 240 4.81 61.03 -2.72
N LEU A 241 3.51 60.85 -2.47
CA LEU A 241 2.46 61.49 -3.25
C LEU A 241 1.58 62.30 -2.31
N GLN A 242 1.81 63.62 -2.36
CA GLN A 242 0.86 64.64 -1.96
C GLN A 242 -0.34 64.60 -2.91
N GLY A 243 -1.54 64.80 -2.37
CA GLY A 243 -2.73 65.14 -3.17
C GLY A 243 -4.04 64.67 -2.54
N PRO A 244 -4.94 65.59 -2.14
CA PRO A 244 -6.24 65.26 -1.58
C PRO A 244 -7.27 65.08 -2.71
N SER A 245 -8.17 64.10 -2.60
CA SER A 245 -9.50 64.27 -3.18
C SER A 245 -10.51 63.39 -2.47
N GLN A 246 -11.54 64.06 -1.97
CA GLN A 246 -12.73 63.47 -1.39
C GLN A 246 -13.52 62.73 -2.49
N GLY A 247 -14.05 61.56 -2.15
CA GLY A 247 -15.03 60.84 -2.95
C GLY A 247 -15.84 59.92 -2.03
N PRO A 248 -17.18 59.85 -2.19
CA PRO A 248 -18.03 59.17 -1.24
C PRO A 248 -17.96 57.65 -1.40
N SER A 249 -18.05 56.97 -0.27
CA SER A 249 -18.17 55.53 -0.14
C SER A 249 -19.56 55.10 -0.63
N GLU A 250 -19.64 54.53 -1.83
CA GLU A 250 -20.78 53.70 -2.22
C GLU A 250 -20.48 52.24 -1.92
N GLU A 251 -21.21 51.72 -0.95
CA GLU A 251 -21.24 50.33 -0.51
C GLU A 251 -22.00 49.50 -1.57
N PRO A 252 -21.39 48.47 -2.18
CA PRO A 252 -22.13 47.62 -3.10
C PRO A 252 -22.92 46.59 -2.29
N SER A 253 -24.19 46.91 -2.02
CA SER A 253 -25.23 45.91 -1.70
C SER A 253 -25.39 44.98 -2.89
N GLN A 254 -24.62 43.90 -2.93
CA GLN A 254 -24.88 42.79 -3.85
C GLN A 254 -25.96 41.91 -3.23
N GLU A 255 -27.19 42.08 -3.72
CA GLU A 255 -28.29 41.13 -3.55
C GLU A 255 -27.85 39.74 -4.03
N LEU A 256 -28.00 38.75 -3.15
CA LEU A 256 -27.88 37.35 -3.52
C LEU A 256 -28.96 36.98 -4.54
N PRO A 257 -28.63 36.35 -5.67
CA PRO A 257 -29.64 35.81 -6.57
C PRO A 257 -30.39 34.67 -5.88
N GLU A 258 -31.71 34.77 -5.86
CA GLU A 258 -32.61 33.74 -5.33
C GLU A 258 -32.37 32.38 -6.02
N PRO A 259 -32.43 31.27 -5.27
CA PRO A 259 -32.24 29.94 -5.83
C PRO A 259 -33.37 29.60 -6.82
N SER A 260 -33.00 29.52 -8.09
CA SER A 260 -33.87 29.10 -9.18
C SER A 260 -34.46 27.72 -8.91
N LYS A 261 -35.79 27.67 -8.85
CA LYS A 261 -36.62 26.47 -8.71
C LYS A 261 -36.28 25.48 -9.83
N MET A 262 -35.53 24.42 -9.52
CA MET A 262 -35.37 23.31 -10.46
C MET A 262 -36.66 22.47 -10.52
N PRO A 263 -37.08 22.04 -11.72
CA PRO A 263 -38.23 21.16 -11.89
C PRO A 263 -37.89 19.73 -11.42
N SER A 264 -38.67 19.25 -10.45
CA SER A 264 -38.63 17.89 -9.94
C SER A 264 -39.11 16.91 -11.02
N LYS A 265 -38.19 16.37 -11.82
CA LYS A 265 -38.48 15.26 -12.73
C LYS A 265 -38.38 13.95 -11.95
N LYS A 266 -39.53 13.40 -11.59
CA LYS A 266 -39.67 12.01 -11.10
C LYS A 266 -39.06 11.05 -12.14
N PRO A 267 -38.15 10.14 -11.76
CA PRO A 267 -37.82 9.00 -12.59
C PRO A 267 -38.99 8.01 -12.51
N SER A 268 -39.75 7.91 -13.59
CA SER A 268 -40.64 6.78 -13.84
C SER A 268 -39.86 5.74 -14.62
N GLN A 269 -39.34 4.72 -13.95
CA GLN A 269 -38.94 3.48 -14.61
C GLN A 269 -39.35 2.30 -13.72
N GLU A 270 -40.43 1.64 -14.13
CA GLU A 270 -40.73 0.26 -13.77
C GLU A 270 -39.63 -0.66 -14.32
N PRO A 271 -39.08 -1.59 -13.53
CA PRO A 271 -38.28 -2.68 -14.06
C PRO A 271 -39.22 -3.73 -14.68
N SER A 272 -39.16 -3.83 -16.01
CA SER A 272 -39.77 -4.90 -16.79
C SER A 272 -39.00 -6.22 -16.59
N GLN A 273 -39.76 -7.24 -16.17
CA GLN A 273 -39.64 -8.66 -16.49
C GLN A 273 -38.44 -9.49 -15.96
N GLU A 274 -38.83 -10.49 -15.17
CA GLU A 274 -38.09 -11.68 -14.78
C GLU A 274 -37.67 -12.52 -15.99
N PRO A 275 -36.43 -13.06 -16.03
CA PRO A 275 -36.14 -14.25 -16.80
C PRO A 275 -36.40 -15.49 -15.93
N SER A 276 -37.54 -16.14 -16.17
CA SER A 276 -37.74 -17.55 -15.83
C SER A 276 -36.92 -18.41 -16.79
N GLN A 277 -35.92 -19.13 -16.28
CA GLN A 277 -35.38 -20.31 -16.96
C GLN A 277 -35.06 -21.41 -15.94
N GLU A 278 -35.93 -22.40 -15.90
CA GLU A 278 -35.64 -23.75 -15.39
C GLU A 278 -34.59 -24.43 -16.28
N PRO A 279 -33.55 -25.07 -15.71
CA PRO A 279 -32.79 -26.09 -16.40
C PRO A 279 -33.51 -27.44 -16.26
N SER A 280 -33.98 -27.96 -17.38
CA SER A 280 -34.46 -29.33 -17.52
C SER A 280 -33.34 -30.34 -17.29
N GLN A 281 -33.72 -31.49 -16.71
CA GLN A 281 -32.91 -32.69 -16.46
C GLN A 281 -32.33 -33.26 -17.78
N GLU A 282 -31.17 -33.94 -17.79
CA GLU A 282 -31.05 -35.40 -17.60
C GLU A 282 -29.58 -35.81 -17.34
N PRO A 283 -29.31 -36.84 -16.51
CA PRO A 283 -28.06 -37.59 -16.55
C PRO A 283 -28.22 -38.88 -17.38
N SER A 284 -27.38 -39.06 -18.40
CA SER A 284 -27.17 -40.36 -19.05
C SER A 284 -26.30 -41.26 -18.18
N GLN A 285 -26.67 -42.55 -18.17
CA GLN A 285 -26.04 -43.66 -17.45
C GLN A 285 -24.59 -43.93 -17.87
#